data_AF-A0A2V6L8R4-F1
#
_entry.id   AF-A0A2V6L8R4-F1
#
_cell.length_a   1.000
_cell.length_b   1.000
_cell.length_c   1.000
_cell.angle_alpha   90.00
_cell.angle_beta   90.00
_cell.angle_gamma   90.00
#
_symmetry.space_group_name_H-M   'P 1'
#
loop_
_entity.id
_entity.type
_entity.pdbx_description
1 polymer ?
#
loop_
_entity_poly.entity_id
_entity_poly.type
_entity_poly.pdbx_seq_one_letter_code
_entity_poly.pdbx_strand_id
1 'polypeptide(L)'
;MEAADWASLSDEQLLERRISALGLRLEGTALEPLIKQLYDELSGKGLVFHPPCHIGDEWFVPIGIPAIFIPFFLVHDRLRSLERTMMLEVEGETPEWFMKLMRHEAAHAYSYAYQLQRKKKWQRCFGHTSREETPSTYRPRPFSRSYVVHLEDWYAQSHPDEDFAETFAVWLTPGLDWRKDYAGWPALRKLELRLSEC
;
A
#
# COMPACT_ATOMS: atom_id res chain seq x y z
N MET A 1 11.83 25.39 -20.41
CA MET A 1 12.71 24.20 -20.47
C MET A 1 11.90 23.16 -21.19
N GLU A 2 12.20 22.91 -22.47
CA GLU A 2 11.55 21.82 -23.20
C GLU A 2 11.75 20.56 -22.36
N ALA A 3 10.66 19.87 -22.02
CA ALA A 3 10.78 18.53 -21.49
C ALA A 3 11.58 17.76 -22.53
N ALA A 4 12.83 17.38 -22.20
CA ALA A 4 13.55 16.42 -23.01
C ALA A 4 12.56 15.26 -23.21
N ASP A 5 12.28 14.90 -24.46
CA ASP A 5 11.34 13.84 -24.80
C ASP A 5 11.95 12.51 -24.39
N TRP A 6 12.07 12.32 -23.08
CA TRP A 6 12.63 11.13 -22.46
C TRP A 6 11.81 9.90 -22.82
N ALA A 7 10.55 10.11 -23.21
CA ALA A 7 9.65 9.06 -23.63
C ALA A 7 10.11 8.38 -24.93
N SER A 8 10.86 9.09 -25.79
CA SER A 8 11.42 8.54 -27.03
C SER A 8 12.85 8.01 -26.91
N LEU A 9 13.49 8.11 -25.74
CA LEU A 9 14.82 7.54 -25.49
C LEU A 9 14.79 6.01 -25.52
N SER A 10 15.93 5.41 -25.90
CA SER A 10 16.13 3.96 -25.74
C SER A 10 16.10 3.55 -24.27
N ASP A 11 15.93 2.27 -23.97
CA ASP A 11 15.95 1.76 -22.59
C ASP A 11 17.25 2.14 -21.88
N GLU A 12 18.40 1.96 -22.53
CA GLU A 12 19.71 2.29 -21.97
C GLU A 12 19.84 3.80 -21.67
N GLN A 13 19.40 4.64 -22.59
CA GLN A 13 19.44 6.09 -22.42
C GLN A 13 18.49 6.59 -21.34
N LEU A 14 17.35 5.92 -21.15
CA LEU A 14 16.37 6.26 -20.13
C LEU A 14 16.83 5.84 -18.73
N LEU A 15 17.49 4.67 -18.61
CA LEU A 15 18.10 4.19 -17.37
C LEU A 15 19.20 5.14 -16.83
N GLU A 16 19.87 5.90 -17.70
CA GLU A 16 20.86 6.90 -17.30
C GLU A 16 20.24 8.21 -16.76
N ARG A 17 18.90 8.37 -16.82
CA ARG A 17 18.21 9.58 -16.36
C ARG A 17 17.86 9.51 -14.87
N ARG A 18 17.97 10.66 -14.21
CA ARG A 18 17.39 10.83 -12.86
C ARG A 18 15.88 10.96 -12.98
N ILE A 19 15.14 10.22 -12.14
CA ILE A 19 13.66 10.27 -12.07
C ILE A 19 13.17 11.72 -11.89
N SER A 20 13.83 12.52 -11.05
CA SER A 20 13.48 13.93 -10.82
C SER A 20 13.61 14.83 -12.04
N ALA A 21 14.39 14.43 -13.06
CA ALA A 21 14.54 15.18 -14.31
C ALA A 21 13.44 14.86 -15.34
N LEU A 22 12.61 13.83 -15.10
CA LEU A 22 11.55 13.40 -16.02
C LEU A 22 10.30 14.29 -15.94
N GLY A 23 10.20 15.15 -14.91
CA GLY A 23 9.08 16.09 -14.76
C GLY A 23 7.73 15.42 -14.49
N LEU A 24 7.74 14.22 -13.90
CA LEU A 24 6.56 13.41 -13.64
C LEU A 24 5.60 14.08 -12.66
N ARG A 25 4.31 13.84 -12.86
CA ARG A 25 3.19 14.35 -12.07
C ARG A 25 2.12 13.27 -11.95
N LEU A 26 1.39 13.24 -10.84
CA LEU A 26 0.24 12.34 -10.70
C LEU A 26 -1.00 12.94 -11.35
N GLU A 27 -1.12 14.27 -11.32
CA GLU A 27 -2.22 15.01 -11.91
C GLU A 27 -2.25 14.86 -13.44
N GLY A 28 -3.44 14.67 -13.98
CA GLY A 28 -3.68 14.44 -15.41
C GLY A 28 -3.34 13.03 -15.88
N THR A 29 -2.95 12.11 -15.00
CA THR A 29 -2.64 10.72 -15.35
C THR A 29 -3.82 9.78 -15.10
N ALA A 30 -3.71 8.54 -15.58
CA ALA A 30 -4.67 7.48 -15.28
C ALA A 30 -4.73 7.10 -13.78
N LEU A 31 -3.74 7.52 -12.97
CA LEU A 31 -3.69 7.23 -11.53
C LEU A 31 -4.56 8.19 -10.71
N GLU A 32 -4.74 9.44 -11.16
CA GLU A 32 -5.54 10.45 -10.46
C GLU A 32 -6.94 9.96 -10.05
N PRO A 33 -7.76 9.33 -10.94
CA PRO A 33 -9.06 8.80 -10.53
C PRO A 33 -8.96 7.66 -9.50
N LEU A 34 -7.90 6.85 -9.52
CA LEU A 34 -7.71 5.76 -8.55
C LEU A 34 -7.31 6.30 -7.17
N ILE A 35 -6.46 7.33 -7.13
CA ILE A 35 -6.14 8.05 -5.89
C ILE A 35 -7.41 8.68 -5.31
N LYS A 36 -8.22 9.32 -6.16
CA LYS A 36 -9.52 9.86 -5.73
C LYS A 36 -10.44 8.75 -5.20
N GLN A 37 -10.46 7.58 -5.83
CA GLN A 37 -11.24 6.44 -5.35
C GLN A 37 -10.82 6.04 -3.93
N LEU A 38 -9.53 5.95 -3.61
CA LEU A 38 -9.08 5.69 -2.24
C LEU A 38 -9.63 6.75 -1.27
N TYR A 39 -9.55 8.03 -1.63
CA TYR A 39 -10.04 9.11 -0.77
C TYR A 39 -11.57 9.05 -0.57
N ASP A 40 -12.32 8.71 -1.60
CA ASP A 40 -13.76 8.50 -1.51
C ASP A 40 -14.08 7.29 -0.60
N GLU A 41 -13.32 6.20 -0.69
CA GLU A 41 -13.46 5.02 0.19
C GLU A 41 -13.18 5.36 1.66
N LEU A 42 -12.09 6.08 1.94
CA LEU A 42 -11.76 6.57 3.28
C LEU A 42 -12.87 7.47 3.84
N SER A 43 -13.34 8.42 3.02
CA SER A 43 -14.44 9.32 3.39
C SER A 43 -15.74 8.56 3.66
N GLY A 44 -16.04 7.53 2.84
CA GLY A 44 -17.20 6.66 2.99
C GLY A 44 -17.21 5.87 4.30
N LYS A 45 -16.03 5.65 4.91
CA LYS A 45 -15.89 5.08 6.27
C LYS A 45 -15.85 6.15 7.37
N GLY A 46 -16.06 7.42 7.04
CA GLY A 46 -16.00 8.54 7.98
C GLY A 46 -14.59 8.93 8.41
N LEU A 47 -13.56 8.51 7.67
CA LEU A 47 -12.18 8.88 7.97
C LEU A 47 -11.82 10.19 7.25
N VAL A 48 -11.39 11.18 8.03
CA VAL A 48 -11.14 12.55 7.56
C VAL A 48 -9.73 12.79 7.05
N PHE A 49 -8.81 11.87 7.32
CA PHE A 49 -7.42 11.99 6.90
C PHE A 49 -7.23 11.34 5.53
N HIS A 50 -6.87 12.14 4.53
CA HIS A 50 -6.51 11.63 3.21
C HIS A 50 -4.98 11.73 3.06
N PRO A 51 -4.26 10.59 3.10
CA PRO A 51 -2.81 10.60 2.99
C PRO A 51 -2.38 11.27 1.68
N PRO A 52 -1.51 12.31 1.71
CA PRO A 52 -0.94 12.86 0.49
C PRO A 52 -0.24 11.78 -0.32
N CYS A 53 -0.37 11.84 -1.64
CA CYS A 53 0.30 10.92 -2.56
C CYS A 53 1.45 11.64 -3.27
N HIS A 54 2.61 10.99 -3.32
CA HIS A 54 3.82 11.46 -3.97
C HIS A 54 4.36 10.39 -4.92
N ILE A 55 5.31 10.78 -5.77
CA ILE A 55 6.00 9.86 -6.67
C ILE A 55 7.26 9.36 -5.96
N GLY A 56 7.42 8.04 -5.89
CA GLY A 56 8.58 7.34 -5.33
C GLY A 56 9.23 6.40 -6.35
N ASP A 57 10.26 5.69 -5.90
CA ASP A 57 10.88 4.58 -6.61
C ASP A 57 10.12 3.27 -6.42
N GLU A 58 9.54 3.05 -5.24
CA GLU A 58 8.69 1.89 -4.92
C GLU A 58 7.39 2.29 -4.20
N TRP A 59 6.56 1.30 -3.86
CA TRP A 59 5.40 1.48 -2.98
C TRP A 59 5.88 1.54 -1.53
N PHE A 60 5.65 2.67 -0.86
CA PHE A 60 5.97 2.77 0.57
C PHE A 60 5.32 3.96 1.26
N VAL A 61 5.31 3.91 2.60
CA VAL A 61 5.10 5.05 3.47
C VAL A 61 6.35 5.25 4.35
N PRO A 62 7.10 6.35 4.19
CA PRO A 62 8.32 6.57 4.96
C PRO A 62 8.02 6.65 6.46
N ILE A 63 8.93 6.13 7.27
CA ILE A 63 8.77 6.05 8.73
C ILE A 63 8.46 7.43 9.31
N GLY A 64 7.30 7.55 9.96
CA GLY A 64 6.85 8.78 10.61
C GLY A 64 6.33 9.87 9.67
N ILE A 65 6.30 9.61 8.36
CA ILE A 65 5.76 10.52 7.34
C ILE A 65 4.47 9.89 6.81
N PRO A 66 3.28 10.40 7.20
CA PRO A 66 2.01 9.80 6.81
C PRO A 66 1.62 10.21 5.38
N ALA A 67 2.38 9.77 4.39
CA ALA A 67 2.16 10.02 2.97
C ALA A 67 2.53 8.79 2.15
N ILE A 68 1.77 8.52 1.09
CA ILE A 68 1.94 7.34 0.23
C ILE A 68 2.84 7.73 -0.93
N PHE A 69 3.87 6.93 -1.18
CA PHE A 69 4.73 7.05 -2.36
C PHE A 69 4.33 5.99 -3.38
N ILE A 70 3.98 6.44 -4.57
CA ILE A 70 3.54 5.63 -5.70
C ILE A 70 4.72 5.50 -6.67
N PRO A 71 5.07 4.28 -7.13
CA PRO A 71 6.20 4.10 -8.03
C PRO A 71 6.10 4.92 -9.31
N PHE A 72 7.21 5.59 -9.66
CA PHE A 72 7.32 6.46 -10.83
C PHE A 72 6.99 5.74 -12.13
N PHE A 73 7.26 4.44 -12.23
CA PHE A 73 7.01 3.69 -13.44
C PHE A 73 5.53 3.57 -13.77
N LEU A 74 4.62 3.72 -12.79
CA LEU A 74 3.18 3.69 -13.03
C LEU A 74 2.64 4.98 -13.66
N VAL A 75 3.42 6.06 -13.63
CA VAL A 75 2.98 7.40 -14.05
C VAL A 75 2.86 7.53 -15.58
N HIS A 76 3.57 6.68 -16.34
CA HIS A 76 3.60 6.77 -17.80
C HIS A 76 3.91 5.42 -18.48
N ASP A 77 3.24 5.10 -19.59
CA ASP A 77 3.33 3.79 -20.28
C ASP A 77 4.74 3.41 -20.74
N ARG A 78 5.54 4.41 -21.16
CA ARG A 78 6.95 4.21 -21.49
C ARG A 78 7.76 3.64 -20.31
N LEU A 79 7.50 4.13 -19.10
CA LEU A 79 8.18 3.69 -17.90
C LEU A 79 7.64 2.32 -17.44
N ARG A 80 6.33 2.07 -17.56
CA ARG A 80 5.74 0.73 -17.35
C ARG A 80 6.41 -0.31 -18.26
N SER A 81 6.64 0.06 -19.51
CA SER A 81 7.30 -0.80 -20.48
C SER A 81 8.77 -1.07 -20.12
N LEU A 82 9.50 -0.05 -19.66
CA LEU A 82 10.88 -0.21 -19.18
C LEU A 82 10.93 -1.12 -17.94
N GLU A 83 10.07 -0.85 -16.95
CA GLU A 83 9.96 -1.65 -15.73
C GLU A 83 9.70 -3.11 -16.06
N ARG A 84 8.73 -3.39 -16.94
CA ARG A 84 8.44 -4.74 -17.42
C ARG A 84 9.64 -5.42 -18.06
N THR A 85 10.42 -4.70 -18.85
CA THR A 85 11.63 -5.27 -19.47
C THR A 85 12.68 -5.63 -18.43
N MET A 86 12.87 -4.78 -17.41
CA MET A 86 13.92 -4.94 -16.40
C MET A 86 13.54 -5.93 -15.28
N MET A 87 12.30 -5.90 -14.83
CA MET A 87 11.80 -6.61 -13.66
C MET A 87 10.84 -7.76 -14.01
N LEU A 88 10.47 -7.92 -15.29
CA LEU A 88 9.50 -8.91 -15.81
C LEU A 88 8.05 -8.69 -15.35
N GLU A 89 7.82 -7.73 -14.47
CA GLU A 89 6.51 -7.35 -13.95
C GLU A 89 6.40 -5.84 -13.77
N VAL A 90 5.19 -5.36 -13.51
CA VAL A 90 4.90 -3.96 -13.17
C VAL A 90 3.94 -3.99 -11.99
N GLU A 91 4.48 -3.84 -10.79
CA GLU A 91 3.69 -3.93 -9.57
C GLU A 91 2.63 -2.82 -9.52
N GLY A 92 1.35 -3.20 -9.31
CA GLY A 92 0.25 -2.24 -9.30
C GLY A 92 -0.17 -1.76 -10.69
N GLU A 93 0.14 -2.51 -11.76
CA GLU A 93 -0.20 -2.10 -13.12
C GLU A 93 -1.71 -1.95 -13.35
N THR A 94 -2.49 -2.94 -12.89
CA THR A 94 -3.94 -2.96 -13.07
C THR A 94 -4.64 -2.12 -12.00
N PRO A 95 -5.81 -1.53 -12.29
CA PRO A 95 -6.58 -0.79 -11.30
C PRO A 95 -6.87 -1.60 -10.03
N GLU A 96 -7.15 -2.90 -10.17
CA GLU A 96 -7.44 -3.79 -9.05
C GLU A 96 -6.23 -3.97 -8.14
N TRP A 97 -5.05 -4.23 -8.74
CA TRP A 97 -3.81 -4.40 -7.99
C TRP A 97 -3.34 -3.07 -7.38
N PHE A 98 -3.41 -1.98 -8.14
CA PHE A 98 -3.13 -0.63 -7.66
C PHE A 98 -3.96 -0.31 -6.42
N MET A 99 -5.27 -0.59 -6.45
CA MET A 99 -6.15 -0.34 -5.31
C MET A 99 -5.88 -1.27 -4.13
N LYS A 100 -5.37 -2.49 -4.34
CA LYS A 100 -4.92 -3.33 -3.23
C LYS A 100 -3.75 -2.68 -2.48
N LEU A 101 -2.74 -2.20 -3.22
CA LEU A 101 -1.55 -1.55 -2.67
C LEU A 101 -1.88 -0.21 -2.02
N MET A 102 -2.68 0.64 -2.69
CA MET A 102 -3.10 1.93 -2.12
C MET A 102 -3.81 1.80 -0.77
N ARG A 103 -4.69 0.80 -0.61
CA ARG A 103 -5.38 0.56 0.66
C ARG A 103 -4.44 0.04 1.75
N HIS A 104 -3.46 -0.77 1.35
CA HIS A 104 -2.41 -1.26 2.23
C HIS A 104 -1.53 -0.09 2.72
N GLU A 105 -0.99 0.72 1.80
CA GLU A 105 -0.19 1.89 2.16
C GLU A 105 -0.96 2.93 2.97
N ALA A 106 -2.26 3.11 2.69
CA ALA A 106 -3.10 3.97 3.50
C ALA A 106 -3.11 3.54 4.97
N ALA A 107 -3.08 2.25 5.26
CA ALA A 107 -3.01 1.75 6.63
C ALA A 107 -1.71 2.20 7.32
N HIS A 108 -0.55 2.07 6.66
CA HIS A 108 0.72 2.56 7.21
C HIS A 108 0.68 4.08 7.45
N ALA A 109 0.14 4.85 6.51
CA ALA A 109 -0.02 6.29 6.68
C ALA A 109 -0.88 6.62 7.90
N TYR A 110 -1.98 5.90 8.13
CA TYR A 110 -2.82 6.04 9.33
C TYR A 110 -2.10 5.62 10.60
N SER A 111 -1.31 4.54 10.55
CA SER A 111 -0.49 4.08 11.66
C SER A 111 0.44 5.20 12.12
N TYR A 112 1.17 5.84 11.19
CA TYR A 112 2.06 6.95 11.54
C TYR A 112 1.33 8.24 11.95
N ALA A 113 0.26 8.62 11.25
CA ALA A 113 -0.49 9.85 11.54
C ALA A 113 -1.07 9.85 12.96
N TYR A 114 -1.57 8.70 13.42
CA TYR A 114 -2.24 8.56 14.71
C TYR A 114 -1.47 7.73 15.75
N GLN A 115 -0.26 7.32 15.41
CA GLN A 115 0.61 6.46 16.22
C GLN A 115 -0.11 5.20 16.74
N LEU A 116 -0.91 4.56 15.87
CA LEU A 116 -1.78 3.43 16.24
C LEU A 116 -0.99 2.26 16.83
N GLN A 117 0.19 1.98 16.28
CA GLN A 117 1.10 0.93 16.73
C GLN A 117 1.60 1.10 18.17
N ARG A 118 1.51 2.31 18.75
CA ARG A 118 1.86 2.56 20.15
C ARG A 118 0.71 2.23 21.12
N LYS A 119 -0.49 2.00 20.61
CA LYS A 119 -1.69 1.89 21.42
C LYS A 119 -1.88 0.46 21.92
N LYS A 120 -2.27 0.32 23.20
CA LYS A 120 -2.36 -0.99 23.87
C LYS A 120 -3.35 -1.95 23.22
N LYS A 121 -4.46 -1.44 22.68
CA LYS A 121 -5.46 -2.29 22.00
C LYS A 121 -4.90 -2.82 20.67
N TRP A 122 -4.28 -1.95 19.88
CA TRP A 122 -3.57 -2.35 18.66
C TRP A 122 -2.53 -3.43 18.96
N GLN A 123 -1.68 -3.22 19.97
CA GLN A 123 -0.63 -4.17 20.36
C GLN A 123 -1.16 -5.53 20.83
N ARG A 124 -2.34 -5.57 21.46
CA ARG A 124 -3.00 -6.83 21.82
C ARG A 124 -3.55 -7.59 20.61
N CYS A 125 -3.92 -6.87 19.54
CA CYS A 125 -4.49 -7.47 18.34
C CYS A 125 -3.40 -7.96 17.36
N PHE A 126 -2.36 -7.15 17.14
CA PHE A 126 -1.33 -7.39 16.11
C PHE A 126 0.03 -7.78 16.69
N GLY A 127 0.33 -7.37 17.92
CA GLY A 127 1.62 -7.59 18.57
C GLY A 127 2.43 -6.30 18.74
N HIS A 128 3.68 -6.41 19.19
CA HIS A 128 4.60 -5.29 19.30
C HIS A 128 5.44 -5.15 18.02
N THR A 129 5.55 -3.94 17.49
CA THR A 129 6.38 -3.61 16.32
C THR A 129 7.87 -3.52 16.64
N SER A 130 8.22 -3.26 17.90
CA SER A 130 9.61 -3.05 18.35
C SER A 130 10.38 -4.35 18.57
N ARG A 131 10.15 -5.40 17.79
CA ARG A 131 11.00 -6.60 17.91
C ARG A 131 12.40 -6.21 17.44
N GLU A 132 13.36 -6.29 18.36
CA GLU A 132 14.81 -6.06 18.13
C GLU A 132 15.38 -6.96 17.01
N GLU A 133 14.62 -7.97 16.58
CA GLU A 133 14.89 -8.83 15.45
C GLU A 133 13.60 -8.98 14.63
N THR A 134 13.26 -7.99 13.79
CA THR A 134 12.37 -8.28 12.67
C THR A 134 13.17 -9.16 11.72
N PRO A 135 12.84 -10.46 11.61
CA PRO A 135 13.68 -11.37 10.84
C PRO A 135 13.65 -10.95 9.37
N SER A 136 14.79 -10.98 8.70
CA SER A 136 14.91 -10.65 7.27
C SER A 136 14.11 -11.60 6.36
N THR A 137 13.60 -12.70 6.92
CA THR A 137 12.72 -13.66 6.24
C THR A 137 11.63 -14.12 7.22
N TYR A 138 10.41 -14.32 6.72
CA TYR A 138 9.33 -14.97 7.47
C TYR A 138 9.00 -16.33 6.85
N ARG A 139 8.54 -17.27 7.67
CA ARG A 139 8.03 -18.57 7.21
C ARG A 139 6.53 -18.59 7.43
N PRO A 140 5.73 -18.37 6.38
CA PRO A 140 4.29 -18.30 6.54
C PRO A 140 3.73 -19.66 6.97
N ARG A 141 2.60 -19.62 7.67
CA ARG A 141 1.79 -20.78 8.03
C ARG A 141 0.56 -20.77 7.12
N PRO A 142 0.55 -21.53 6.00
CA PRO A 142 -0.47 -21.36 4.96
C PRO A 142 -1.92 -21.56 5.39
N PHE A 143 -2.13 -22.43 6.39
CA PHE A 143 -3.48 -22.76 6.89
C PHE A 143 -3.88 -21.95 8.13
N SER A 144 -3.09 -20.94 8.50
CA SER A 144 -3.42 -20.08 9.64
C SER A 144 -4.65 -19.22 9.32
N ARG A 145 -5.68 -19.34 10.14
CA ARG A 145 -6.89 -18.49 10.09
C ARG A 145 -6.76 -17.22 10.95
N SER A 146 -5.59 -16.98 11.52
CA SER A 146 -5.33 -15.82 12.39
C SER A 146 -5.06 -14.54 11.61
N TYR A 147 -4.90 -14.62 10.30
CA TYR A 147 -4.55 -13.51 9.42
C TYR A 147 -5.57 -13.39 8.30
N VAL A 148 -5.73 -12.17 7.78
CA VAL A 148 -6.46 -11.96 6.53
C VAL A 148 -5.57 -12.34 5.34
N VAL A 149 -6.19 -12.50 4.17
CA VAL A 149 -5.50 -12.69 2.89
C VAL A 149 -5.88 -11.54 1.98
N HIS A 150 -4.91 -10.69 1.61
CA HIS A 150 -5.13 -9.53 0.75
C HIS A 150 -4.08 -9.44 -0.36
N LEU A 151 -2.82 -9.25 0.01
CA LEU A 151 -1.65 -9.44 -0.86
C LEU A 151 -1.20 -10.90 -0.85
N GLU A 152 -0.32 -11.23 -1.78
CA GLU A 152 0.17 -12.59 -2.01
C GLU A 152 1.17 -13.03 -0.91
N ASP A 153 1.67 -14.26 -1.02
CA ASP A 153 2.71 -14.84 -0.13
C ASP A 153 2.42 -14.81 1.39
N TRP A 154 1.15 -14.70 1.78
CA TRP A 154 0.75 -14.58 3.18
C TRP A 154 1.38 -13.36 3.87
N TYR A 155 1.46 -12.24 3.15
CA TYR A 155 2.16 -11.03 3.57
C TYR A 155 1.77 -10.52 4.95
N ALA A 156 0.49 -10.65 5.34
CA ALA A 156 0.01 -10.34 6.70
C ALA A 156 0.76 -11.05 7.85
N GLN A 157 1.52 -12.12 7.57
CA GLN A 157 2.29 -12.87 8.56
C GLN A 157 3.74 -12.36 8.72
N SER A 158 4.18 -11.44 7.87
CA SER A 158 5.58 -11.00 7.84
C SER A 158 5.94 -10.11 9.04
N HIS A 159 5.04 -9.21 9.44
CA HIS A 159 5.24 -8.28 10.55
C HIS A 159 3.89 -7.81 11.13
N PRO A 160 3.81 -7.41 12.42
CA PRO A 160 2.58 -6.83 12.99
C PRO A 160 2.06 -5.59 12.26
N ASP A 161 2.95 -4.77 11.67
CA ASP A 161 2.52 -3.63 10.85
C ASP A 161 1.85 -4.10 9.55
N GLU A 162 2.40 -5.14 8.89
CA GLU A 162 1.78 -5.73 7.69
C GLU A 162 0.44 -6.42 8.00
N ASP A 163 0.34 -7.11 9.14
CA ASP A 163 -0.91 -7.72 9.60
C ASP A 163 -2.01 -6.66 9.76
N PHE A 164 -1.65 -5.49 10.30
CA PHE A 164 -2.55 -4.35 10.38
C PHE A 164 -2.89 -3.78 9.00
N ALA A 165 -1.90 -3.61 8.13
CA ALA A 165 -2.09 -3.02 6.81
C ALA A 165 -3.01 -3.86 5.93
N GLU A 166 -2.76 -5.17 5.88
CA GLU A 166 -3.60 -6.14 5.19
C GLU A 166 -5.02 -6.16 5.78
N THR A 167 -5.15 -6.15 7.12
CA THR A 167 -6.46 -6.11 7.79
C THR A 167 -7.25 -4.85 7.46
N PHE A 168 -6.60 -3.68 7.50
CA PHE A 168 -7.20 -2.40 7.17
C PHE A 168 -7.65 -2.38 5.70
N ALA A 169 -6.82 -2.90 4.78
CA ALA A 169 -7.14 -2.93 3.37
C ALA A 169 -8.38 -3.79 3.06
N VAL A 170 -8.49 -4.96 3.68
CA VAL A 170 -9.69 -5.82 3.59
C VAL A 170 -10.93 -5.12 4.15
N TRP A 171 -10.81 -4.47 5.32
CA TRP A 171 -11.92 -3.74 5.94
C TRP A 171 -12.41 -2.55 5.11
N LEU A 172 -11.48 -1.86 4.43
CA LEU A 172 -11.76 -0.68 3.61
C LEU A 172 -12.38 -1.05 2.25
N THR A 173 -12.05 -2.23 1.71
CA THR A 173 -12.48 -2.68 0.38
C THR A 173 -14.01 -2.63 0.22
N PRO A 174 -14.53 -1.84 -0.75
CA PRO A 174 -15.97 -1.73 -0.99
C PRO A 174 -16.59 -3.05 -1.43
N GLY A 175 -17.83 -3.31 -0.98
CA GLY A 175 -18.61 -4.47 -1.40
C GLY A 175 -18.16 -5.82 -0.85
N LEU A 176 -17.00 -5.90 -0.17
CA LEU A 176 -16.51 -7.13 0.44
C LEU A 176 -17.26 -7.44 1.74
N ASP A 177 -17.90 -8.60 1.81
CA ASP A 177 -18.57 -9.09 3.02
C ASP A 177 -17.59 -9.84 3.91
N TRP A 178 -16.58 -9.12 4.40
CA TRP A 178 -15.51 -9.70 5.22
C TRP A 178 -16.02 -10.37 6.50
N ARG A 179 -17.21 -10.00 7.00
CA ARG A 179 -17.82 -10.67 8.17
C ARG A 179 -18.19 -12.11 7.85
N LYS A 180 -18.73 -12.32 6.65
CA LYS A 180 -19.06 -13.64 6.13
C LYS A 180 -17.79 -14.41 5.76
N ASP A 181 -16.87 -13.77 5.04
CA ASP A 181 -15.67 -14.43 4.52
C ASP A 181 -14.74 -14.92 5.64
N TYR A 182 -14.61 -14.14 6.72
CA TYR A 182 -13.80 -14.47 7.89
C TYR A 182 -14.63 -15.02 9.07
N ALA A 183 -15.87 -15.46 8.83
CA ALA A 183 -16.72 -16.02 9.87
C ALA A 183 -16.04 -17.22 10.57
N GLY A 184 -15.92 -17.15 11.89
CA GLY A 184 -15.27 -18.20 12.70
C GLY A 184 -13.73 -18.20 12.63
N TRP A 185 -13.11 -17.26 11.91
CA TRP A 185 -11.66 -17.10 11.88
C TRP A 185 -11.21 -16.18 13.03
N PRO A 186 -10.09 -16.49 13.72
CA PRO A 186 -9.51 -15.57 14.70
C PRO A 186 -9.18 -14.17 14.15
N ALA A 187 -8.89 -14.07 12.84
CA ALA A 187 -8.66 -12.80 12.13
C ALA A 187 -9.84 -11.83 12.18
N LEU A 188 -11.08 -12.33 12.30
CA LEU A 188 -12.30 -11.50 12.32
C LEU A 188 -12.26 -10.44 13.44
N ARG A 189 -11.67 -10.77 14.59
CA ARG A 189 -11.53 -9.83 15.71
C ARG A 189 -10.67 -8.61 15.35
N LYS A 190 -9.75 -8.74 14.40
CA LYS A 190 -8.93 -7.63 13.91
C LYS A 190 -9.72 -6.74 12.97
N LEU A 191 -10.56 -7.31 12.11
CA LEU A 191 -11.45 -6.58 11.20
C LEU A 191 -12.58 -5.83 11.94
N GLU A 192 -12.97 -6.32 13.12
CA GLU A 192 -13.94 -5.65 13.99
C GLU A 192 -13.34 -4.52 14.84
N LEU A 193 -12.00 -4.43 14.91
CA LEU A 193 -11.31 -3.39 15.66
C LEU A 193 -11.57 -2.02 15.01
N ARG A 194 -12.13 -1.08 15.76
CA ARG A 194 -12.33 0.28 15.24
C ARG A 194 -11.07 1.12 15.44
N LEU A 195 -10.71 1.92 14.44
CA LEU A 195 -9.58 2.85 14.53
C LEU A 195 -9.76 3.88 15.67
N SER A 196 -11.00 4.33 15.90
CA SER A 196 -11.35 5.22 17.02
C SER A 196 -11.22 4.55 18.40
N GLU A 197 -11.25 3.22 18.43
CA GLU A 197 -11.12 2.46 19.66
C GLU A 197 -9.67 2.13 19.99
N CYS A 198 -8.74 2.31 19.05
CA CYS A 198 -7.32 2.11 19.28
C CYS A 198 -6.80 3.17 20.23
#